data_AF-A0A7K0FVP4-F1
#
_entry.id   AF-A0A7K0FVP4-F1
#
_cell.length_a   1.000
_cell.length_b   1.000
_cell.length_c   1.000
_cell.angle_alpha   90.00
_cell.angle_beta   90.00
_cell.angle_gamma   90.00
#
_symmetry.space_group_name_H-M   'P 1'
#
loop_
_entity.id
_entity.type
_entity.pdbx_description
1 polymer ?
#
loop_
_entity_poly.entity_id
_entity_poly.type
_entity_poly.pdbx_seq_one_letter_code
_entity_poly.pdbx_strand_id
1 'polypeptide(L)'
;MVLTRADFKANDLNNAMGVLLRSYTRAINLQEKRTGSLFQQKTKAKELIDMNDNNAVSYLAICAHYIHQNPVRAGLTKSLNQWQFSSYLVLLGLRNGTLCNQELFFALSGISKDDFIEESEAMLNFKRNEWKP
;
A
#
# COMPACT_ATOMS: atom_id res chain seq x y z
N MET A 1 -38.40 13.61 -2.02
CA MET A 1 -37.19 13.79 -1.18
C MET A 1 -36.14 14.43 -2.07
N VAL A 2 -35.87 15.71 -1.89
CA VAL A 2 -34.97 16.49 -2.76
C VAL A 2 -33.56 16.32 -2.22
N LEU A 3 -32.68 15.70 -3.02
CA LEU A 3 -31.26 15.58 -2.70
C LEU A 3 -30.58 16.90 -3.10
N THR A 4 -29.84 17.50 -2.16
CA THR A 4 -29.10 18.75 -2.40
C THR A 4 -27.63 18.44 -2.62
N ARG A 5 -26.91 19.38 -3.24
CA ARG A 5 -25.47 19.31 -3.58
C ARG A 5 -24.53 18.97 -2.40
N ALA A 6 -25.05 18.95 -1.17
CA ALA A 6 -24.36 18.63 0.08
C ALA A 6 -24.28 17.11 0.42
N ASP A 7 -24.93 16.24 -0.36
CA ASP A 7 -24.99 14.80 -0.07
C ASP A 7 -23.71 14.02 -0.45
N PHE A 8 -22.69 14.69 -0.99
CA PHE A 8 -21.34 14.13 -1.06
C PHE A 8 -20.65 14.28 0.31
N LYS A 9 -21.14 13.54 1.32
CA LYS A 9 -20.34 13.34 2.54
C LYS A 9 -19.12 12.53 2.12
N ALA A 10 -17.96 13.19 2.05
CA ALA A 10 -16.68 12.50 2.07
C ALA A 10 -16.75 11.48 3.22
N ASN A 11 -16.78 10.19 2.89
CA ASN A 11 -16.60 9.16 3.90
C ASN A 11 -15.24 9.47 4.54
N ASP A 12 -15.25 9.96 5.78
CA ASP A 12 -14.04 10.14 6.57
C ASP A 12 -13.23 8.85 6.48
N LEU A 13 -11.98 8.96 6.05
CA LEU A 13 -11.05 7.84 5.84
C LEU A 13 -11.05 6.91 7.07
N ASN A 14 -11.15 7.47 8.27
CA ASN A 14 -11.22 6.71 9.51
C ASN A 14 -12.45 5.80 9.59
N ASN A 15 -13.61 6.31 9.19
CA ASN A 15 -14.84 5.53 9.17
C ASN A 15 -14.77 4.42 8.11
N ALA A 16 -14.27 4.74 6.91
CA ALA A 16 -14.09 3.75 5.85
C ALA A 16 -13.13 2.62 6.28
N MET A 17 -12.00 2.98 6.88
CA MET A 17 -11.05 2.01 7.46
C MET A 17 -11.69 1.18 8.58
N GLY A 18 -12.47 1.80 9.46
CA GLY A 18 -13.22 1.10 10.50
C GLY A 18 -14.22 0.09 9.93
N VAL A 19 -14.87 0.40 8.79
CA VAL A 19 -15.75 -0.53 8.08
C VAL A 19 -14.97 -1.71 7.49
N LEU A 20 -13.85 -1.43 6.84
CA LEU A 20 -13.01 -2.45 6.23
C LEU A 20 -12.49 -3.45 7.28
N LEU A 21 -11.90 -2.96 8.37
CA LEU A 21 -11.29 -3.82 9.38
C LEU A 21 -12.33 -4.67 10.13
N ARG A 22 -13.50 -4.10 10.48
CA ARG A 22 -14.55 -4.85 11.18
C ARG A 22 -15.19 -5.92 10.30
N SER A 23 -15.44 -5.60 9.03
CA SER A 23 -16.07 -6.53 8.08
C SER A 23 -15.15 -7.71 7.80
N TYR A 24 -13.86 -7.45 7.56
CA TYR A 24 -12.85 -8.48 7.38
C TYR A 24 -12.67 -9.34 8.64
N THR A 25 -12.59 -8.73 9.83
CA THR A 25 -12.48 -9.47 11.11
C THR A 25 -13.66 -10.41 11.30
N ARG A 26 -14.89 -9.95 11.03
CA ARG A 26 -16.10 -10.79 11.13
C ARG A 26 -16.05 -11.96 10.16
N ALA A 27 -15.64 -11.72 8.92
CA ALA A 27 -15.54 -12.77 7.90
C ALA A 27 -14.53 -13.86 8.29
N ILE A 28 -13.31 -13.46 8.70
CA ILE A 28 -12.27 -14.40 9.14
C ILE A 28 -12.67 -15.14 10.42
N ASN A 29 -13.31 -14.45 11.38
CA ASN A 29 -13.80 -15.10 12.60
C ASN A 29 -14.82 -16.20 12.28
N LEU A 30 -15.73 -15.93 11.35
CA LEU A 30 -16.71 -16.92 10.90
C LEU A 30 -16.04 -18.09 10.16
N GLN A 31 -15.15 -17.81 9.21
CA GLN A 31 -14.44 -18.81 8.41
C GLN A 31 -13.62 -19.75 9.29
N GLU A 32 -12.86 -19.20 10.23
CA GLU A 32 -11.91 -19.93 11.07
C GLU A 32 -12.52 -20.40 12.40
N LYS A 33 -13.84 -20.24 12.59
CA LYS A 33 -14.57 -20.59 13.83
C LYS A 33 -13.92 -20.00 15.10
N ARG A 34 -13.42 -18.77 15.01
CA ARG A 34 -12.73 -18.06 16.10
C ARG A 34 -13.53 -16.82 16.55
N THR A 35 -13.12 -16.22 17.66
CA THR A 35 -13.68 -14.95 18.18
C THR A 35 -12.56 -13.97 18.54
N GLY A 36 -12.92 -12.71 18.79
CA GLY A 36 -11.97 -11.67 19.20
C GLY A 36 -11.42 -10.80 18.07
N SER A 37 -10.48 -9.91 18.43
CA SER A 37 -9.85 -8.97 17.50
C SER A 37 -8.90 -9.68 16.53
N LEU A 38 -8.86 -9.24 15.27
CA LEU A 38 -7.84 -9.67 14.31
C LEU A 38 -6.71 -8.64 14.17
N PHE A 39 -7.04 -7.36 14.23
CA PHE A 39 -6.11 -6.26 14.00
C PHE A 39 -5.65 -5.63 15.31
N GLN A 40 -4.46 -5.02 15.30
CA GLN A 40 -3.99 -4.15 16.37
C GLN A 40 -4.89 -2.91 16.47
N GLN A 41 -5.04 -2.38 17.69
CA GLN A 41 -5.82 -1.17 17.91
C GLN A 41 -5.11 0.05 17.33
N LYS A 42 -5.90 1.03 16.86
CA LYS A 42 -5.48 2.33 16.32
C LYS A 42 -4.65 2.22 15.04
N THR A 43 -5.26 2.55 13.90
CA THR A 43 -4.55 2.73 12.63
C THR A 43 -3.75 4.04 12.66
N LYS A 44 -2.59 4.05 12.00
CA LYS A 44 -1.80 5.26 11.78
C LYS A 44 -1.93 5.68 10.32
N ALA A 45 -2.01 6.98 10.08
CA ALA A 45 -1.95 7.57 8.74
C ALA A 45 -0.78 8.55 8.70
N LYS A 46 -0.05 8.56 7.59
CA LYS A 46 1.00 9.54 7.30
C LYS A 46 0.71 10.14 5.93
N GLU A 47 0.77 11.46 5.85
CA GLU A 47 0.64 12.18 4.59
C GLU A 47 1.83 11.84 3.68
N LEU A 48 1.52 11.63 2.39
CA LEU A 48 2.51 11.16 1.40
C LEU A 48 3.05 12.28 0.51
N ILE A 49 2.39 13.44 0.51
CA ILE A 49 2.78 14.61 -0.28
C ILE A 49 3.55 15.54 0.66
N ASP A 50 4.87 15.65 0.46
CA ASP A 50 5.66 16.70 1.09
C ASP A 50 5.77 17.84 0.08
N MET A 51 5.05 18.94 0.31
CA MET A 51 5.02 20.11 -0.59
C MET A 51 6.34 20.89 -0.60
N ASN A 52 7.33 20.49 0.21
CA ASN A 52 8.50 21.32 0.51
C ASN A 52 9.77 21.00 -0.29
N ASP A 53 9.82 19.94 -1.10
CA ASP A 53 11.10 19.53 -1.69
C ASP A 53 11.11 19.53 -3.22
N ASN A 54 11.70 20.58 -3.78
CA ASN A 54 11.86 20.82 -5.23
C ASN A 54 12.85 19.87 -5.92
N ASN A 55 13.29 18.78 -5.26
CA ASN A 55 14.26 17.84 -5.84
C ASN A 55 14.37 16.46 -5.14
N ALA A 56 13.46 16.10 -4.23
CA ALA A 56 13.55 14.81 -3.52
C ALA A 56 12.75 13.69 -4.19
N VAL A 57 13.28 12.46 -4.08
CA VAL A 57 12.57 11.23 -4.42
C VAL A 57 11.21 11.23 -3.73
N SER A 58 10.14 11.00 -4.50
CA SER A 58 8.78 11.03 -3.97
C SER A 58 8.62 10.08 -2.79
N TYR A 59 8.20 10.60 -1.64
CA TYR A 59 7.96 9.78 -0.45
C TYR A 59 6.92 8.68 -0.72
N LEU A 60 5.97 8.93 -1.64
CA LEU A 60 5.05 7.93 -2.16
C LEU A 60 5.78 6.76 -2.85
N ALA A 61 6.77 7.03 -3.70
CA ALA A 61 7.56 6.00 -4.37
C ALA A 61 8.37 5.18 -3.35
N ILE A 62 8.99 5.85 -2.37
CA ILE A 62 9.71 5.18 -1.27
C ILE A 62 8.78 4.24 -0.50
N CYS A 63 7.56 4.68 -0.17
CA CYS A 63 6.57 3.85 0.49
C CYS A 63 6.13 2.65 -0.37
N ALA A 64 5.96 2.85 -1.67
CA ALA A 64 5.61 1.77 -2.60
C ALA A 64 6.73 0.71 -2.65
N HIS A 65 7.98 1.12 -2.84
CA HIS A 65 9.16 0.23 -2.78
C HIS A 65 9.18 -0.58 -1.50
N TYR A 66 9.01 0.08 -0.34
CA TYR A 66 8.96 -0.58 0.96
C TYR A 66 7.87 -1.65 1.02
N ILE A 67 6.64 -1.34 0.58
CA ILE A 67 5.51 -2.27 0.59
C ILE A 67 5.79 -3.49 -0.28
N HIS A 68 6.30 -3.29 -1.50
CA HIS A 68 6.56 -4.38 -2.44
C HIS A 68 7.74 -5.26 -2.02
N GLN A 69 8.72 -4.70 -1.30
CA GLN A 69 9.87 -5.44 -0.79
C GLN A 69 9.59 -6.25 0.47
N ASN A 70 8.54 -5.91 1.24
CA ASN A 70 8.24 -6.58 2.51
C ASN A 70 8.17 -8.12 2.41
N PRO A 71 7.51 -8.73 1.39
CA PRO A 71 7.48 -10.18 1.24
C PRO A 71 8.87 -10.80 1.06
N VAL A 72 9.77 -10.16 0.31
CA VAL A 72 11.14 -10.64 0.11
C VAL A 72 11.94 -10.50 1.40
N ARG A 73 11.88 -9.32 2.03
CA ARG A 73 12.61 -9.02 3.28
C ARG A 73 12.14 -9.87 4.46
N ALA A 74 10.87 -10.28 4.46
CA ALA A 74 10.30 -11.20 5.45
C ALA A 74 10.57 -12.68 5.13
N GLY A 75 11.25 -12.99 4.02
CA GLY A 75 11.55 -14.36 3.61
C GLY A 75 10.35 -15.16 3.09
N LEU A 76 9.24 -14.49 2.75
CA LEU A 76 8.04 -15.12 2.21
C LEU A 76 8.19 -15.48 0.72
N THR A 77 9.10 -14.82 0.02
CA THR A 77 9.38 -15.08 -1.39
C THR A 77 10.83 -14.74 -1.75
N LYS A 78 11.33 -15.26 -2.88
CA LYS A 78 12.70 -15.02 -3.35
C LYS A 78 12.84 -13.74 -4.18
N SER A 79 11.75 -13.26 -4.78
CA SER A 79 11.74 -12.10 -5.66
C SER A 79 10.40 -11.39 -5.64
N LEU A 80 10.39 -10.09 -5.96
CA LEU A 80 9.18 -9.24 -5.89
C LEU A 80 8.05 -9.77 -6.79
N ASN A 81 8.40 -10.27 -7.97
CA ASN A 81 7.46 -10.81 -8.96
C ASN A 81 6.80 -12.14 -8.56
N GLN A 82 7.30 -12.84 -7.54
CA GLN A 82 6.70 -14.10 -7.06
C GLN A 82 5.58 -13.86 -6.04
N TRP A 83 5.46 -12.65 -5.48
CA TRP A 83 4.42 -12.34 -4.50
C TRP A 83 3.12 -11.86 -5.16
N GLN A 84 2.21 -12.80 -5.39
CA GLN A 84 0.92 -12.53 -6.06
C GLN A 84 -0.01 -11.57 -5.31
N PHE A 85 0.14 -11.43 -3.99
CA PHE A 85 -0.71 -10.59 -3.13
C PHE A 85 -0.21 -9.14 -3.06
N SER A 86 0.36 -8.62 -4.14
CA SER A 86 0.78 -7.22 -4.26
C SER A 86 0.36 -6.63 -5.60
N SER A 87 0.40 -5.29 -5.69
CA SER A 87 0.22 -4.57 -6.96
C SER A 87 1.47 -4.55 -7.83
N TYR A 88 2.61 -5.11 -7.39
CA TYR A 88 3.88 -5.02 -8.12
C TYR A 88 3.78 -5.56 -9.55
N LEU A 89 3.24 -6.77 -9.73
CA LEU A 89 3.03 -7.36 -11.06
C LEU A 89 2.12 -6.53 -11.97
N VAL A 90 1.18 -5.78 -11.38
CA VAL A 90 0.28 -4.88 -12.11
C VAL A 90 1.04 -3.66 -12.58
N LEU A 91 1.86 -3.06 -11.71
CA LEU A 91 2.75 -1.93 -12.05
C LEU A 91 3.81 -2.32 -13.09
N LEU A 92 4.30 -3.57 -13.08
CA LEU A 92 5.17 -4.11 -14.13
C LEU A 92 4.46 -4.29 -15.48
N GLY A 93 3.14 -4.35 -15.51
CA GLY A 93 2.37 -4.74 -16.70
C GLY A 93 2.44 -6.24 -17.00
N LEU A 94 2.90 -7.06 -16.05
CA LEU A 94 2.94 -8.52 -16.19
C LEU A 94 1.62 -9.18 -15.78
N ARG A 95 0.70 -8.42 -15.18
CA ARG A 95 -0.62 -8.90 -14.79
C ARG A 95 -1.67 -7.79 -14.93
N ASN A 96 -2.81 -8.15 -15.52
CA ASN A 96 -3.99 -7.28 -15.50
C ASN A 96 -4.61 -7.25 -14.09
N GLY A 97 -4.99 -6.07 -13.61
CA GLY A 97 -5.66 -5.97 -12.32
C GLY A 97 -6.03 -4.56 -11.94
N THR A 98 -6.97 -4.45 -11.00
CA THR A 98 -7.53 -3.16 -10.52
C THR A 98 -7.06 -2.83 -9.09
N LEU A 99 -6.08 -3.58 -8.56
CA LEU A 99 -5.62 -3.46 -7.18
C LEU A 99 -5.01 -2.08 -6.88
N CYS A 100 -4.44 -1.42 -7.89
CA CYS A 100 -3.87 -0.08 -7.78
C CYS A 100 -4.19 0.71 -9.04
N ASN A 101 -4.55 1.98 -8.87
CA ASN A 101 -4.67 2.91 -9.99
C ASN A 101 -3.25 3.33 -10.42
N GLN A 102 -2.74 2.67 -11.46
CA GLN A 102 -1.36 2.86 -11.94
C GLN A 102 -1.12 4.28 -12.46
N GLU A 103 -2.06 4.81 -13.23
CA GLU A 103 -1.98 6.16 -13.79
C GLU A 103 -1.87 7.20 -12.69
N LEU A 104 -2.74 7.12 -11.68
CA LEU A 104 -2.70 8.03 -10.54
C LEU A 104 -1.41 7.86 -9.71
N PHE A 105 -0.95 6.63 -9.51
CA PHE A 105 0.30 6.38 -8.80
C PHE A 105 1.46 7.10 -9.47
N PHE A 106 1.71 6.84 -10.75
CA PHE A 106 2.83 7.45 -11.48
C PHE A 106 2.70 8.97 -11.58
N ALA A 107 1.48 9.49 -11.78
CA ALA A 107 1.22 10.93 -11.81
C ALA A 107 1.55 11.62 -10.47
N LEU A 108 1.21 11.00 -9.33
CA LEU A 108 1.49 11.57 -8.01
C LEU A 108 2.94 11.35 -7.56
N SER A 109 3.56 10.25 -7.96
CA SER A 109 4.95 9.96 -7.58
C SER A 109 5.97 10.65 -8.45
N GLY A 110 5.64 11.00 -9.69
CA GLY A 110 6.58 11.56 -10.67
C GLY A 110 7.65 10.60 -11.19
N ILE A 111 7.79 9.41 -10.58
CA ILE A 111 8.72 8.37 -11.02
C ILE A 111 8.24 7.72 -12.33
N SER A 112 9.18 7.44 -13.24
CA SER A 112 8.85 6.67 -14.43
C SER A 112 8.65 5.19 -14.08
N LYS A 113 7.98 4.45 -14.97
CA LYS A 113 7.80 3.01 -14.78
C LYS A 113 9.15 2.28 -14.74
N ASP A 114 10.08 2.64 -15.60
CA ASP A 114 11.38 1.95 -15.69
C ASP A 114 12.23 2.23 -14.44
N ASP A 115 12.28 3.50 -14.00
CA ASP A 115 12.99 3.87 -12.77
C ASP A 115 12.39 3.16 -11.55
N PHE A 116 11.06 3.05 -11.46
CA PHE A 116 10.41 2.35 -10.37
C PHE A 116 10.83 0.87 -10.29
N ILE A 117 11.00 0.21 -11.43
CA ILE A 117 11.39 -1.20 -11.51
C ILE A 117 12.85 -1.36 -11.10
N GLU A 118 13.73 -0.53 -11.65
CA GLU A 118 15.15 -0.55 -11.34
C GLU A 118 15.40 -0.29 -9.84
N GLU A 119 14.78 0.75 -9.29
CA GLU A 119 14.88 1.10 -7.87
C GLU A 119 14.30 0.02 -6.96
N SER A 120 13.17 -0.59 -7.33
CA SER A 120 12.52 -1.65 -6.55
C SER A 120 13.45 -2.82 -6.29
N GLU A 121 14.17 -3.27 -7.32
CA GLU A 121 15.13 -4.38 -7.25
C GLU A 121 16.45 -3.95 -6.60
N ALA A 122 16.98 -2.78 -6.94
CA ALA A 122 18.26 -2.28 -6.41
C ALA A 122 18.25 -2.10 -4.88
N MET A 123 17.15 -1.59 -4.34
CA MET A 123 17.00 -1.33 -2.90
C MET A 123 16.93 -2.61 -2.04
N LEU A 124 16.67 -3.80 -2.61
CA LEU A 124 16.72 -5.07 -1.87
C LEU A 124 18.13 -5.40 -1.39
N ASN A 125 19.15 -4.97 -2.13
CA ASN A 125 20.55 -5.23 -1.81
C ASN A 125 21.08 -4.31 -0.69
N PHE A 126 20.33 -3.27 -0.32
CA PHE A 126 20.70 -2.40 0.79
C PHE A 126 20.43 -3.11 2.12
N LYS A 127 21.50 -3.60 2.76
CA LYS A 127 21.43 -4.08 4.15
C LYS A 127 20.99 -2.91 5.03
N ARG A 128 19.84 -3.06 5.69
CA ARG A 128 19.43 -2.16 6.75
C ARG A 128 20.45 -2.30 7.88
N ASN A 129 21.10 -1.21 8.29
CA ASN A 129 21.87 -1.19 9.52
C ASN A 129 20.98 -1.77 10.64
N GLU A 130 21.53 -2.71 11.40
CA GLU A 130 20.80 -3.54 12.36
C GLU A 130 19.84 -2.69 13.20
N TRP A 131 18.54 -2.99 13.10
CA TRP A 131 17.57 -2.41 14.00
C TRP A 131 17.74 -3.07 15.36
N LYS A 132 18.18 -2.29 16.34
CA LYS A 132 18.10 -2.68 17.74
C LYS A 132 16.71 -2.27 18.27
N PRO A 133 15.93 -3.21 18.81
CA PRO A 133 14.61 -2.93 19.37
C PRO A 133 14.66 -1.92 20.52
#